data_AF-D8TME0-F1
#
_entry.id   AF-D8TME0-F1
#
_cell.length_a   1.000
_cell.length_b   1.000
_cell.length_c   1.000
_cell.angle_alpha   90.00
_cell.angle_beta   90.00
_cell.angle_gamma   90.00
#
_symmetry.space_group_name_H-M   'P 1'
#
loop_
_entity.id
_entity.type
_entity.pdbx_description
1 polymer ?
#
loop_
_entity_poly.entity_id
_entity_poly.type
_entity_poly.pdbx_seq_one_letter_code
_entity_poly.pdbx_strand_id
1 'polypeptide(L)'
;MLICTCSTGRRRWQPACMNICFLLAPLVTCLFHTGSVFQQAFYKKAVYYCIDLFWGRFGGDWEAVYARWSTALGIPDLDKNAWADSCPRDPGYDELGNHMAYNTPACLAALGHLTPEQVQFAKYRMSEYNPVMYAWAQYYAYRASPPPPQASPPPLPANTSCMFSDEFGCPCNSSWVFDGESYSYCDRVPGYETLMCMVADPSSCISCSKSPCLLSCAGTSELCRKPSAPRELLPPPGPPPPPFPPSPPPKPPPPPPESIPSSCKISSHNCTCRSSWTTIISRNSVYGHYCSPVPNKPTLGCVVTPSCPTFLESPFQLCDRTLNATYCAGTRATRPPPPPRLRSPKTPRLATTRNN
;
A
#
# COMPACT_ATOMS: atom_id res chain seq x y z
N MET A 1 -10.30 7.97 8.96
CA MET A 1 -9.09 8.40 8.25
C MET A 1 -8.02 8.69 9.30
N LEU A 2 -6.90 7.96 9.30
CA LEU A 2 -5.69 8.46 9.98
C LEU A 2 -5.10 9.48 8.99
N ILE A 3 -5.77 10.63 8.91
CA ILE A 3 -5.10 11.84 8.50
C ILE A 3 -3.98 11.97 9.52
N CYS A 4 -2.75 12.23 9.09
CA CYS A 4 -1.87 13.00 9.94
C CYS A 4 -2.53 14.38 10.11
N THR A 5 -3.59 14.46 10.91
CA THR A 5 -3.82 15.69 11.66
C THR A 5 -2.49 15.91 12.36
N CYS A 6 -1.84 17.03 12.13
CA CYS A 6 -0.80 17.56 13.01
C CYS A 6 -1.41 17.65 14.42
N SER A 7 -1.45 16.51 15.11
CA SER A 7 -2.11 16.31 16.39
C SER A 7 -1.02 16.38 17.43
N THR A 8 -0.62 17.59 17.77
CA THR A 8 -0.12 17.85 19.11
C THR A 8 -1.32 17.86 20.05
N GLY A 9 -1.73 16.70 20.58
CA GLY A 9 -2.87 16.70 21.52
C GLY A 9 -3.44 15.36 21.98
N ARG A 10 -2.65 14.58 22.73
CA ARG A 10 -3.08 13.54 23.71
C ARG A 10 -4.17 12.56 23.26
N ARG A 11 -3.75 11.39 22.76
CA ARG A 11 -4.15 10.08 23.31
C ARG A 11 -3.03 9.06 23.05
N ARG A 12 -2.65 8.35 24.13
CA ARG A 12 -1.44 7.53 24.31
C ARG A 12 -1.31 6.36 23.32
N TRP A 13 -0.12 6.19 22.72
CA TRP A 13 0.74 4.98 22.57
C TRP A 13 2.11 5.43 21.99
N GLN A 14 3.10 5.84 22.81
CA GLN A 14 4.34 5.15 23.26
C GLN A 14 5.58 5.27 22.30
N PRO A 15 6.84 5.14 22.78
CA PRO A 15 7.78 6.26 22.93
C PRO A 15 9.03 6.18 22.04
N ALA A 16 9.34 7.24 21.29
CA ALA A 16 10.69 7.51 20.77
C ALA A 16 10.98 8.99 20.44
N CYS A 17 10.01 9.90 20.59
CA CYS A 17 10.20 11.33 20.32
C CYS A 17 10.04 12.14 21.60
N MET A 18 11.02 12.09 22.50
CA MET A 18 11.15 13.05 23.60
C MET A 18 12.62 13.36 23.84
N ASN A 19 13.13 14.32 23.09
CA ASN A 19 14.01 15.37 23.59
C ASN A 19 14.05 16.45 22.50
N ILE A 20 13.87 17.73 22.89
CA ILE A 20 13.84 18.93 22.03
C ILE A 20 12.44 19.34 21.52
N CYS A 21 11.47 19.53 22.43
CA CYS A 21 10.25 20.31 22.14
C CYS A 21 9.79 21.09 23.40
N PHE A 22 10.74 21.65 24.15
CA PHE A 22 10.46 22.74 25.08
C PHE A 22 11.34 23.90 24.65
N LEU A 23 10.71 25.09 24.55
CA LEU A 23 11.21 26.37 24.05
C LEU A 23 10.89 26.60 22.56
N LEU A 24 10.08 27.65 22.33
CA LEU A 24 9.61 28.22 21.05
C LEU A 24 8.20 27.79 20.58
N ALA A 25 7.18 28.19 21.35
CA ALA A 25 5.93 28.70 20.78
C ALA A 25 6.16 30.20 20.55
N PRO A 26 6.12 30.74 19.31
CA PRO A 26 4.84 30.98 18.61
C PRO A 26 4.92 30.88 17.06
N LEU A 27 3.97 30.21 16.38
CA LEU A 27 3.55 30.41 14.95
C LEU A 27 2.84 29.16 14.37
N VAL A 28 1.86 28.58 15.07
CA VAL A 28 0.98 27.57 14.45
C VAL A 28 -0.47 27.92 14.74
N THR A 29 -0.96 28.95 14.07
CA THR A 29 -2.39 29.11 13.78
C THR A 29 -2.77 28.19 12.62
N CYS A 30 -2.79 26.88 12.87
CA CYS A 30 -3.62 25.99 12.06
C CYS A 30 -5.06 26.16 12.56
N LEU A 31 -5.91 26.75 11.71
CA LEU A 31 -7.33 26.94 11.99
C LEU A 31 -7.95 25.61 12.46
N PHE A 32 -8.47 25.61 13.69
CA PHE A 32 -9.39 24.61 14.22
C PHE A 32 -10.76 24.77 13.57
N HIS A 33 -10.84 24.52 12.26
CA HIS A 33 -12.10 24.51 11.53
C HIS A 33 -12.11 23.36 10.56
N THR A 34 -12.57 22.19 11.00
CA THR A 34 -13.32 21.28 10.14
C THR A 34 -14.05 20.28 11.02
N GLY A 35 -15.34 20.04 10.73
CA GLY A 35 -16.07 18.89 11.25
C GLY A 35 -15.45 17.57 10.82
N SER A 36 -16.16 16.46 11.09
CA SER A 36 -15.74 15.11 10.69
C SER A 36 -15.22 15.08 9.25
N VAL A 37 -14.08 14.43 8.99
CA VAL A 37 -13.52 14.33 7.62
C VAL A 37 -14.52 13.73 6.63
N PHE A 38 -15.40 12.85 7.12
CA PHE A 38 -16.47 12.24 6.35
C PHE A 38 -17.52 13.25 5.86
N GLN A 39 -17.56 14.45 6.45
CA GLN A 39 -18.44 15.56 6.06
C GLN A 39 -17.74 16.58 5.17
N GLN A 40 -16.43 16.44 4.94
CA GLN A 40 -15.68 17.37 4.10
C GLN A 40 -15.89 17.04 2.61
N ALA A 41 -15.88 18.09 1.78
CA ALA A 41 -15.99 17.94 0.32
C ALA A 41 -14.89 17.04 -0.27
N PHE A 42 -13.70 17.08 0.36
CA PHE A 42 -12.58 16.21 0.06
C PHE A 42 -12.95 14.72 0.06
N TYR A 43 -13.62 14.25 1.12
CA TYR A 43 -13.96 12.83 1.27
C TYR A 43 -14.88 12.37 0.14
N LYS A 44 -15.91 13.14 -0.18
CA LYS A 44 -16.81 12.83 -1.30
C LYS A 44 -16.05 12.76 -2.63
N LYS A 45 -15.14 13.71 -2.88
CA LYS A 45 -14.31 13.72 -4.10
C LYS A 45 -13.39 12.50 -4.19
N ALA A 46 -12.74 12.10 -3.09
CA ALA A 46 -11.93 10.89 -3.02
C ALA A 46 -12.74 9.63 -3.31
N VAL A 47 -13.94 9.51 -2.74
CA VAL A 47 -14.83 8.36 -2.98
C VAL A 47 -15.25 8.28 -4.44
N TYR A 48 -15.70 9.38 -5.05
CA TYR A 48 -16.10 9.38 -6.46
C TYR A 48 -14.93 9.06 -7.37
N TYR A 49 -13.76 9.65 -7.14
CA TYR A 49 -12.54 9.33 -7.88
C TYR A 49 -12.22 7.82 -7.87
N CYS A 50 -12.29 7.19 -6.70
CA CYS A 50 -12.02 5.76 -6.58
C CYS A 50 -13.11 4.89 -7.24
N ILE A 51 -14.38 5.30 -7.17
CA ILE A 51 -15.50 4.63 -7.84
C ILE A 51 -15.32 4.72 -9.35
N ASP A 52 -14.95 5.90 -9.88
CA ASP A 52 -14.70 6.12 -11.31
C ASP A 52 -13.51 5.30 -11.80
N LEU A 53 -12.45 5.18 -11.01
CA LEU A 53 -11.34 4.27 -11.33
C LEU A 53 -11.79 2.80 -11.31
N PHE A 54 -12.57 2.39 -10.31
CA PHE A 54 -13.05 1.02 -10.20
C PHE A 54 -13.92 0.61 -11.40
N TRP A 55 -14.94 1.41 -11.72
CA TRP A 55 -15.85 1.11 -12.81
C TRP A 55 -15.28 1.46 -14.19
N GLY A 56 -14.65 2.64 -14.32
CA GLY A 56 -14.17 3.14 -15.60
C GLY A 56 -12.88 2.48 -16.08
N ARG A 57 -11.94 2.19 -15.18
CA ARG A 57 -10.65 1.59 -15.57
C ARG A 57 -10.63 0.07 -15.41
N PHE A 58 -11.26 -0.44 -14.35
CA PHE A 58 -11.27 -1.88 -14.05
C PHE A 58 -12.58 -2.57 -14.43
N GLY A 59 -13.54 -1.85 -15.02
CA GLY A 59 -14.81 -2.44 -15.47
C GLY A 59 -15.68 -2.98 -14.33
N GLY A 60 -15.36 -2.65 -13.09
CA GLY A 60 -15.94 -3.30 -11.91
C GLY A 60 -15.54 -4.77 -11.72
N ASP A 61 -14.50 -5.23 -12.42
CA ASP A 61 -14.03 -6.61 -12.38
C ASP A 61 -13.10 -6.86 -11.18
N TRP A 62 -13.57 -7.66 -10.23
CA TRP A 62 -12.79 -8.03 -9.05
C TRP A 62 -11.65 -8.99 -9.36
N GLU A 63 -11.74 -9.82 -10.41
CA GLU A 63 -10.64 -10.69 -10.81
C GLU A 63 -9.45 -9.86 -11.31
N ALA A 64 -9.73 -8.83 -12.11
CA ALA A 64 -8.71 -7.86 -12.54
C ALA A 64 -8.08 -7.12 -11.35
N VAL A 65 -8.88 -6.75 -10.34
CA VAL A 65 -8.38 -6.13 -9.10
C VAL A 65 -7.48 -7.09 -8.33
N TYR A 66 -7.89 -8.35 -8.12
CA TYR A 66 -7.08 -9.35 -7.41
C TYR A 66 -5.78 -9.67 -8.15
N ALA A 67 -5.83 -9.82 -9.47
CA ALA A 67 -4.64 -10.04 -10.29
C ALA A 67 -3.64 -8.89 -10.12
N ARG A 68 -4.11 -7.64 -10.12
CA ARG A 68 -3.24 -6.48 -9.86
C ARG A 68 -2.69 -6.49 -8.43
N TRP A 69 -3.53 -6.67 -7.43
CA TRP A 69 -3.08 -6.71 -6.03
C TRP A 69 -2.03 -7.79 -5.77
N SER A 70 -2.07 -8.90 -6.50
CA SER A 70 -1.06 -9.96 -6.38
C SER A 70 0.36 -9.53 -6.77
N THR A 71 0.48 -8.43 -7.53
CA THR A 71 1.76 -7.91 -8.04
C THR A 71 2.04 -6.48 -7.59
N ALA A 72 1.09 -5.81 -6.93
CA ALA A 72 1.22 -4.42 -6.52
C ALA A 72 2.05 -4.28 -5.22
N LEU A 73 3.23 -3.65 -5.34
CA LEU A 73 4.02 -3.19 -4.21
C LEU A 73 4.47 -1.75 -4.47
N GLY A 74 4.24 -0.86 -3.50
CA GLY A 74 4.46 0.58 -3.64
C GLY A 74 3.22 1.37 -4.02
N ILE A 75 3.36 2.70 -4.02
CA ILE A 75 2.28 3.65 -4.27
C ILE A 75 2.00 3.69 -5.77
N PRO A 76 0.79 3.32 -6.23
CA PRO A 76 0.40 3.44 -7.64
C PRO A 76 0.48 4.89 -8.11
N ASP A 77 0.81 5.12 -9.39
CA ASP A 77 0.88 6.49 -9.92
C ASP A 77 -0.47 7.23 -9.87
N LEU A 78 -1.58 6.48 -9.96
CA LEU A 78 -2.95 7.00 -9.79
C LEU A 78 -3.27 7.41 -8.35
N ASP A 79 -2.39 7.12 -7.39
CA ASP A 79 -2.57 7.52 -6.00
C ASP A 79 -1.61 8.65 -5.59
N LYS A 80 -0.77 9.13 -6.53
CA LYS A 80 0.17 10.25 -6.33
C LYS A 80 -0.49 11.57 -6.69
N ASN A 81 -1.59 11.86 -5.99
CA ASN A 81 -2.55 12.88 -6.38
C ASN A 81 -2.30 14.16 -5.60
N ALA A 82 -1.72 15.20 -6.21
CA ALA A 82 -1.49 16.47 -5.53
C ALA A 82 -2.79 17.15 -5.03
N TRP A 83 -3.92 16.92 -5.71
CA TRP A 83 -5.22 17.44 -5.26
C TRP A 83 -5.74 16.73 -4.01
N ALA A 84 -5.27 15.50 -3.76
CA ALA A 84 -5.69 14.70 -2.63
C ALA A 84 -4.82 14.95 -1.38
N ASP A 85 -3.77 15.77 -1.50
CA ASP A 85 -2.81 16.01 -0.44
C ASP A 85 -3.36 16.97 0.63
N SER A 86 -3.62 16.44 1.83
CA SER A 86 -4.02 17.23 3.00
C SER A 86 -2.88 18.05 3.59
N CYS A 87 -1.62 17.77 3.23
CA CYS A 87 -0.41 18.44 3.71
C CYS A 87 0.41 19.07 2.56
N PRO A 88 -0.16 19.99 1.75
CA PRO A 88 0.42 20.47 0.49
C PRO A 88 1.73 21.28 0.61
N ARG A 89 2.18 21.55 1.83
CA ARG A 89 3.46 22.24 2.10
C ARG A 89 4.58 21.28 2.44
N ASP A 90 4.25 20.02 2.71
CA ASP A 90 5.20 18.96 3.01
C ASP A 90 5.35 18.05 1.79
N PRO A 91 6.53 17.46 1.57
CA PRO A 91 6.72 16.55 0.45
C PRO A 91 5.92 15.26 0.67
N GLY A 92 5.10 14.88 -0.31
CA GLY A 92 4.35 13.63 -0.27
C GLY A 92 3.03 13.70 -1.04
N TYR A 93 2.23 12.65 -0.90
CA TYR A 93 0.84 12.58 -1.33
C TYR A 93 0.06 11.81 -0.28
N ASP A 94 -1.22 12.14 -0.09
CA ASP A 94 -2.10 11.27 0.70
C ASP A 94 -2.46 10.03 -0.13
N GLU A 95 -2.11 8.86 0.41
CA GLU A 95 -2.31 7.58 -0.24
C GLU A 95 -3.76 7.09 0.00
N LEU A 96 -4.67 7.38 -0.94
CA LEU A 96 -6.09 7.02 -0.84
C LEU A 96 -6.29 5.49 -0.84
N GLY A 97 -5.40 4.75 -1.50
CA GLY A 97 -5.43 3.30 -1.62
C GLY A 97 -4.61 2.55 -0.58
N ASN A 98 -3.88 3.22 0.33
CA ASN A 98 -3.05 2.50 1.28
C ASN A 98 -3.93 1.66 2.23
N HIS A 99 -3.62 0.37 2.41
CA HIS A 99 -4.40 -0.51 3.29
C HIS A 99 -4.38 -0.10 4.77
N MET A 100 -3.44 0.75 5.19
CA MET A 100 -3.36 1.33 6.52
C MET A 100 -4.19 2.63 6.65
N ALA A 101 -4.71 3.16 5.54
CA ALA A 101 -5.63 4.28 5.55
C ALA A 101 -7.07 3.79 5.82
N TYR A 102 -7.86 4.61 6.50
CA TYR A 102 -9.29 4.37 6.70
C TYR A 102 -10.08 4.98 5.54
N ASN A 103 -9.88 4.45 4.33
CA ASN A 103 -10.60 4.84 3.13
C ASN A 103 -11.73 3.87 2.79
N THR A 104 -12.54 4.22 1.80
CA THR A 104 -13.66 3.39 1.39
C THR A 104 -13.19 2.11 0.70
N PRO A 105 -13.99 1.03 0.75
CA PRO A 105 -13.70 -0.20 0.02
C PRO A 105 -13.43 0.02 -1.48
N ALA A 106 -14.09 1.02 -2.09
CA ALA A 106 -13.86 1.38 -3.50
C ALA A 106 -12.43 1.90 -3.74
N CYS A 107 -11.87 2.70 -2.82
CA CYS A 107 -10.47 3.14 -2.93
C CYS A 107 -9.49 2.00 -2.72
N LEU A 108 -9.77 1.07 -1.80
CA LEU A 108 -8.96 -0.13 -1.68
C LEU A 108 -9.03 -0.94 -2.98
N ALA A 109 -10.23 -1.18 -3.53
CA ALA A 109 -10.39 -1.89 -4.80
C ALA A 109 -9.61 -1.22 -5.94
N ALA A 110 -9.72 0.10 -6.08
CA ALA A 110 -9.13 0.85 -7.19
C ALA A 110 -7.63 1.10 -7.03
N LEU A 111 -7.14 1.36 -5.82
CA LEU A 111 -5.80 1.88 -5.54
C LEU A 111 -5.05 1.07 -4.47
N GLY A 112 -5.63 -0.03 -3.99
CA GLY A 112 -5.14 -0.86 -2.89
C GLY A 112 -3.67 -1.23 -3.03
N HIS A 113 -2.88 -0.83 -2.03
CA HIS A 113 -1.45 -1.11 -2.00
C HIS A 113 -0.88 -1.09 -0.57
N LEU A 114 0.34 -1.61 -0.46
CA LEU A 114 1.25 -1.41 0.66
C LEU A 114 2.56 -0.85 0.13
N THR A 115 3.22 0.00 0.91
CA THR A 115 4.57 0.48 0.56
C THR A 115 5.63 -0.59 0.85
N PRO A 116 6.80 -0.55 0.17
CA PRO A 116 7.91 -1.45 0.48
C PRO A 116 8.30 -1.42 1.95
N GLU A 117 8.32 -0.24 2.56
CA GLU A 117 8.67 -0.03 3.97
C GLU A 117 7.62 -0.64 4.91
N GLN A 118 6.33 -0.51 4.59
CA GLN A 118 5.27 -1.16 5.35
C GLN A 118 5.40 -2.69 5.30
N VAL A 119 5.69 -3.25 4.11
CA VAL A 119 5.90 -4.70 3.96
C VAL A 119 7.16 -5.14 4.69
N GLN A 120 8.27 -4.41 4.59
CA GLN A 120 9.50 -4.72 5.33
C GLN A 120 9.28 -4.69 6.83
N PHE A 121 8.55 -3.68 7.34
CA PHE A 121 8.19 -3.60 8.74
C PHE A 121 7.30 -4.78 9.15
N ALA A 122 6.29 -5.13 8.35
CA ALA A 122 5.45 -6.28 8.61
C ALA A 122 6.25 -7.59 8.65
N LYS A 123 7.20 -7.78 7.73
CA LYS A 123 8.12 -8.94 7.72
C LYS A 123 8.97 -8.99 8.99
N TYR A 124 9.57 -7.87 9.39
CA TYR A 124 10.35 -7.76 10.63
C TYR A 124 9.50 -8.07 11.87
N ARG A 125 8.29 -7.51 11.96
CA ARG A 125 7.38 -7.76 13.08
C ARG A 125 6.94 -9.21 13.11
N MET A 126 6.62 -9.81 11.96
CA MET A 126 6.22 -11.22 11.93
C MET A 126 7.37 -12.15 12.29
N SER A 127 8.60 -11.88 11.86
CA SER A 127 9.76 -12.68 12.24
C SER A 127 10.06 -12.64 13.74
N GLU A 128 9.83 -11.49 14.39
CA GLU A 128 10.07 -11.34 15.83
C GLU A 128 8.94 -11.93 16.69
N TYR A 129 7.68 -11.75 16.29
CA TYR A 129 6.52 -12.12 17.13
C TYR A 129 5.96 -13.51 16.83
N ASN A 130 6.12 -14.01 15.60
CA ASN A 130 5.67 -15.33 15.20
C ASN A 130 6.64 -15.94 14.17
N PRO A 131 7.88 -16.27 14.59
CA PRO A 131 8.94 -16.74 13.69
C PRO A 131 8.55 -18.01 12.94
N VAL A 132 7.76 -18.89 13.54
CA VAL A 132 7.30 -20.14 12.90
C VAL A 132 6.35 -19.83 11.75
N MET A 133 5.35 -18.97 11.95
CA MET A 133 4.43 -18.57 10.88
C MET A 133 5.17 -17.78 9.80
N TYR A 134 6.12 -16.93 10.17
CA TYR A 134 6.96 -16.21 9.21
C TYR A 134 7.79 -17.16 8.34
N ALA A 135 8.44 -18.16 8.94
CA ALA A 135 9.23 -19.16 8.22
C ALA A 135 8.37 -19.96 7.24
N TRP A 136 7.17 -20.39 7.65
CA TRP A 136 6.21 -21.02 6.75
C TRP A 136 5.78 -20.10 5.61
N ALA A 137 5.50 -18.83 5.89
CA ALA A 137 5.15 -17.85 4.86
C ALA A 137 6.30 -17.65 3.86
N GLN A 138 7.56 -17.60 4.31
CA GLN A 138 8.72 -17.56 3.41
C GLN A 138 8.85 -18.84 2.57
N TYR A 139 8.62 -20.01 3.17
CA TYR A 139 8.65 -21.28 2.46
C TYR A 139 7.61 -21.35 1.35
N TYR A 140 6.35 -20.98 1.65
CA TYR A 140 5.29 -20.95 0.65
C TYR A 140 5.53 -19.89 -0.43
N ALA A 141 6.05 -18.71 -0.07
CA ALA A 141 6.40 -17.68 -1.05
C ALA A 141 7.54 -18.14 -1.98
N TYR A 142 8.52 -18.88 -1.45
CA TYR A 142 9.62 -19.44 -2.25
C TYR A 142 9.15 -20.57 -3.18
N ARG A 143 8.19 -21.39 -2.74
CA ARG A 143 7.66 -22.52 -3.52
C ARG A 143 6.44 -22.19 -4.36
N ALA A 144 5.86 -21.00 -4.19
CA ALA A 144 4.77 -20.55 -5.02
C ALA A 144 5.22 -20.56 -6.48
N SER A 145 4.35 -21.04 -7.36
CA SER A 145 4.55 -20.86 -8.78
C SER A 145 4.81 -19.37 -9.03
N PRO A 146 5.78 -18.99 -9.89
CA PRO A 146 5.94 -17.60 -10.28
C PRO A 146 4.55 -17.09 -10.70
N PRO A 147 4.18 -15.85 -10.33
CA PRO A 147 2.88 -15.31 -10.72
C PRO A 147 2.72 -15.56 -12.21
N PRO A 148 1.55 -16.07 -12.66
CA PRO A 148 1.35 -16.37 -14.06
C PRO A 148 1.82 -15.16 -14.87
N PRO A 149 2.60 -15.37 -15.96
CA PRO A 149 3.12 -14.27 -16.76
C PRO A 149 1.97 -13.33 -17.00
N GLN A 150 2.14 -12.08 -16.58
CA GLN A 150 1.11 -11.05 -16.54
C GLN A 150 0.29 -11.22 -17.81
N ALA A 151 -0.92 -11.77 -17.70
CA ALA A 151 -1.76 -11.93 -18.87
C ALA A 151 -1.83 -10.54 -19.47
N SER A 152 -1.50 -10.42 -20.77
CA SER A 152 -1.68 -9.19 -21.53
C SER A 152 -2.97 -8.57 -21.02
N PRO A 153 -2.96 -7.30 -20.54
CA PRO A 153 -4.11 -6.73 -19.86
C PRO A 153 -5.35 -7.09 -20.67
N PRO A 154 -6.39 -7.69 -20.05
CA PRO A 154 -7.60 -8.05 -20.76
C PRO A 154 -7.99 -6.85 -21.63
N PRO A 155 -8.37 -7.07 -22.92
CA PRO A 155 -8.72 -5.96 -23.80
C PRO A 155 -9.66 -5.06 -23.00
N LEU A 156 -9.25 -3.79 -22.81
CA LEU A 156 -10.01 -2.85 -21.99
C LEU A 156 -11.47 -3.02 -22.37
N PRO A 157 -12.41 -3.19 -21.41
CA PRO A 157 -13.83 -3.23 -21.73
C PRO A 157 -14.09 -2.05 -22.65
N ALA A 158 -14.65 -2.33 -23.83
CA ALA A 158 -14.76 -1.38 -24.93
C ALA A 158 -15.22 -0.04 -24.35
N ASN A 159 -14.29 0.91 -24.30
CA ASN A 159 -14.46 2.11 -23.50
C ASN A 159 -15.46 2.98 -24.24
N THR A 160 -16.74 2.85 -23.88
CA THR A 160 -17.85 3.46 -24.61
C THR A 160 -17.74 4.98 -24.58
N SER A 161 -17.03 5.57 -23.62
CA SER A 161 -16.67 6.99 -23.58
C SER A 161 -15.93 7.48 -24.82
N CYS A 162 -15.27 6.59 -25.57
CA CYS A 162 -14.62 6.90 -26.84
C CYS A 162 -15.58 6.81 -28.04
N MET A 163 -16.83 6.43 -27.82
CA MET A 163 -17.88 6.28 -28.83
C MET A 163 -18.99 7.32 -28.69
N PHE A 164 -18.87 8.26 -27.73
CA PHE A 164 -19.88 9.30 -27.47
C PHE A 164 -19.24 10.69 -27.33
N SER A 165 -20.00 11.72 -27.72
CA SER A 165 -19.65 13.12 -27.43
C SER A 165 -19.74 13.44 -25.93
N ASP A 166 -18.96 14.41 -25.47
CA ASP A 166 -18.98 14.94 -24.10
C ASP A 166 -20.32 15.63 -23.82
N GLU A 167 -20.77 16.43 -24.78
CA GLU A 167 -22.06 17.10 -24.72
C GLU A 167 -23.19 16.14 -25.11
N PHE A 168 -24.04 15.82 -24.14
CA PHE A 168 -25.30 15.06 -24.28
C PHE A 168 -25.16 13.60 -24.75
N GLY A 169 -23.95 13.05 -24.83
CA GLY A 169 -23.72 11.63 -25.08
C GLY A 169 -24.17 11.16 -26.47
N CYS A 170 -23.98 12.00 -27.49
CA CYS A 170 -24.40 11.65 -28.85
C CYS A 170 -23.47 10.56 -29.45
N PRO A 171 -24.02 9.53 -30.11
CA PRO A 171 -23.22 8.45 -30.68
C PRO A 171 -22.29 8.96 -31.79
N CYS A 172 -21.00 8.66 -31.67
CA CYS A 172 -19.99 8.96 -32.67
C CYS A 172 -20.00 7.90 -33.79
N ASN A 173 -19.71 8.31 -35.02
CA ASN A 173 -19.58 7.40 -36.15
C ASN A 173 -18.34 6.51 -35.98
N SER A 174 -18.49 5.22 -36.24
CA SER A 174 -17.40 4.24 -36.13
C SER A 174 -16.25 4.51 -37.12
N SER A 175 -16.56 5.13 -38.27
CA SER A 175 -15.59 5.58 -39.26
C SER A 175 -16.13 6.85 -39.94
N TRP A 176 -15.31 7.87 -40.08
CA TRP A 176 -15.69 9.15 -40.72
C TRP A 176 -14.48 9.80 -41.38
N VAL A 177 -14.74 10.75 -42.28
CA VAL A 177 -13.69 11.47 -43.03
C VAL A 177 -13.83 12.97 -42.77
N PHE A 178 -12.72 13.63 -42.49
CA PHE A 178 -12.68 15.08 -42.32
C PHE A 178 -11.38 15.62 -42.91
N ASP A 179 -11.49 16.62 -43.78
CA ASP A 179 -10.35 17.22 -44.51
C ASP A 179 -9.47 16.18 -45.26
N GLY A 180 -10.12 15.16 -45.85
CA GLY A 180 -9.45 14.10 -46.62
C GLY A 180 -8.81 12.98 -45.79
N GLU A 181 -8.76 13.13 -44.47
CA GLU A 181 -8.22 12.13 -43.54
C GLU A 181 -9.33 11.27 -42.93
N SER A 182 -9.04 9.98 -42.70
CA SER A 182 -9.98 9.03 -42.10
C SER A 182 -9.78 8.92 -40.59
N TYR A 183 -10.87 8.98 -39.84
CA TYR A 183 -10.91 8.91 -38.38
C TYR A 183 -11.91 7.86 -37.91
N SER A 184 -11.80 7.43 -36.65
CA SER A 184 -12.69 6.42 -36.06
C SER A 184 -13.18 6.84 -34.67
N TYR A 185 -14.49 6.82 -34.45
CA TYR A 185 -15.12 7.25 -33.20
C TYR A 185 -14.56 8.60 -32.71
N CYS A 186 -14.06 8.68 -31.48
CA CYS A 186 -13.29 9.80 -30.96
C CYS A 186 -11.83 9.76 -31.42
N ASP A 187 -11.41 10.79 -32.13
CA ASP A 187 -10.09 10.87 -32.72
C ASP A 187 -9.45 12.26 -32.63
N ARG A 188 -8.16 12.32 -32.93
CA ARG A 188 -7.39 13.56 -32.92
C ARG A 188 -7.52 14.24 -34.27
N VAL A 189 -8.26 15.34 -34.33
CA VAL A 189 -8.34 16.19 -35.51
C VAL A 189 -7.33 17.35 -35.39
N PRO A 190 -6.51 17.61 -36.41
CA PRO A 190 -5.66 18.79 -36.45
C PRO A 190 -6.46 20.09 -36.22
N GLY A 191 -5.94 20.99 -35.39
CA GLY A 191 -6.60 22.26 -35.06
C GLY A 191 -7.54 22.21 -33.84
N TYR A 192 -7.80 21.03 -33.26
CA TYR A 192 -8.61 20.88 -32.05
C TYR A 192 -7.75 20.44 -30.86
N GLU A 193 -8.03 21.00 -29.68
CA GLU A 193 -7.31 20.67 -28.44
C GLU A 193 -7.76 19.36 -27.81
N THR A 194 -9.04 19.02 -27.99
CA THR A 194 -9.70 17.81 -27.49
C THR A 194 -9.79 16.72 -28.56
N LEU A 195 -10.18 15.50 -28.17
CA LEU A 195 -10.63 14.52 -29.14
C LEU A 195 -11.98 14.96 -29.71
N MET A 196 -12.16 14.78 -31.00
CA MET A 196 -13.38 15.13 -31.72
C MET A 196 -14.00 13.86 -32.28
N CYS A 197 -15.32 13.85 -32.46
CA CYS A 197 -15.98 12.85 -33.26
C CYS A 197 -17.06 13.45 -34.15
N MET A 198 -17.27 12.80 -35.30
CA MET A 198 -18.43 13.07 -36.14
C MET A 198 -19.62 12.29 -35.60
N VAL A 199 -20.73 12.97 -35.31
CA VAL A 199 -21.95 12.33 -34.78
C VAL A 199 -22.58 11.44 -35.86
N ALA A 200 -22.94 10.21 -35.49
CA ALA A 200 -23.49 9.20 -36.39
C ALA A 200 -24.86 9.57 -36.96
N ASP A 201 -25.74 10.12 -36.11
CA ASP A 201 -27.03 10.67 -36.52
C ASP A 201 -27.20 12.11 -35.98
N PRO A 202 -26.83 13.13 -36.78
CA PRO A 202 -26.98 14.53 -36.40
C PRO A 202 -28.43 14.93 -36.10
N SER A 203 -29.43 14.24 -36.66
CA SER A 203 -30.84 14.58 -36.43
C SER A 203 -31.36 14.15 -35.05
N SER A 204 -30.75 13.11 -34.48
CA SER A 204 -31.05 12.63 -33.12
C SER A 204 -30.31 13.39 -32.01
N CYS A 205 -29.30 14.20 -32.36
CA CYS A 205 -28.42 14.85 -31.40
C CYS A 205 -28.76 16.34 -31.28
N ILE A 206 -29.17 16.77 -30.09
CA ILE A 206 -29.64 18.15 -29.85
C ILE A 206 -28.54 19.20 -30.05
N SER A 207 -27.26 18.83 -29.88
CA SER A 207 -26.10 19.71 -30.08
C SER A 207 -25.73 19.90 -31.55
N CYS A 208 -26.34 19.16 -32.47
CA CYS A 208 -26.06 19.26 -33.89
C CYS A 208 -26.99 20.26 -34.57
N SER A 209 -26.43 21.40 -34.98
CA SER A 209 -27.17 22.42 -35.76
C SER A 209 -26.86 22.38 -37.26
N LYS A 210 -25.77 21.71 -37.69
CA LYS A 210 -25.33 21.59 -39.09
C LYS A 210 -24.66 20.24 -39.36
N SER A 211 -24.63 19.82 -40.62
CA SER A 211 -23.91 18.63 -41.10
C SER A 211 -22.69 19.05 -41.95
N PRO A 212 -21.48 18.48 -41.74
CA PRO A 212 -21.17 17.46 -40.74
C PRO A 212 -21.15 18.03 -39.31
N CYS A 213 -21.70 17.26 -38.36
CA CYS A 213 -21.72 17.63 -36.95
C CYS A 213 -20.50 17.04 -36.22
N LEU A 214 -19.57 17.91 -35.85
CA LEU A 214 -18.35 17.56 -35.15
C LEU A 214 -18.42 18.06 -33.70
N LEU A 215 -18.32 17.16 -32.73
CA LEU A 215 -18.42 17.48 -31.30
C LEU A 215 -17.18 17.00 -30.53
N SER A 216 -16.90 17.64 -29.39
CA SER A 216 -15.89 17.17 -28.44
C SER A 216 -16.30 15.85 -27.82
N CYS A 217 -15.32 14.97 -27.60
CA CYS A 217 -15.52 13.65 -27.05
C CYS A 217 -15.44 13.58 -25.53
N ALA A 218 -16.22 12.67 -24.93
CA ALA A 218 -16.22 12.44 -23.49
C ALA A 218 -14.93 11.76 -22.99
N GLY A 219 -14.23 11.04 -23.87
CA GLY A 219 -12.98 10.34 -23.54
C GLY A 219 -11.71 11.18 -23.72
N THR A 220 -10.67 10.88 -22.92
CA THR A 220 -9.33 11.48 -23.07
C THR A 220 -8.47 10.74 -24.10
N SER A 221 -7.39 11.36 -24.58
CA SER A 221 -6.42 10.74 -25.49
C SER A 221 -5.86 9.42 -24.93
N GLU A 222 -5.48 9.40 -23.66
CA GLU A 222 -5.00 8.20 -22.97
C GLU A 222 -6.08 7.11 -22.87
N LEU A 223 -7.32 7.52 -22.55
CA LEU A 223 -8.45 6.60 -22.42
C LEU A 223 -8.81 5.93 -23.75
N CYS A 224 -8.78 6.72 -24.83
CA CYS A 224 -9.10 6.28 -26.20
C CYS A 224 -7.89 5.76 -26.97
N ARG A 225 -6.74 5.62 -26.31
CA ARG A 225 -5.47 5.17 -26.93
C ARG A 225 -5.07 6.00 -28.15
N LYS A 226 -5.38 7.29 -28.13
CA LYS A 226 -4.97 8.27 -29.15
C LYS A 226 -3.71 8.99 -28.70
N PRO A 227 -2.81 9.38 -29.62
CA PRO A 227 -1.64 10.17 -29.28
C PRO A 227 -2.04 11.45 -28.55
N SER A 228 -1.29 11.80 -27.49
CA SER A 228 -1.42 13.12 -26.85
C SER A 228 -1.15 14.22 -27.87
N ALA A 229 -1.78 15.39 -27.68
CA ALA A 229 -1.51 16.57 -28.51
C ALA A 229 0.01 16.80 -28.65
N PRO A 230 0.50 17.24 -29.82
CA PRO A 230 1.89 17.66 -29.93
C PRO A 230 2.09 18.88 -29.01
N ARG A 231 2.56 18.63 -27.79
CA ARG A 231 3.14 19.65 -26.94
C ARG A 231 4.52 19.94 -27.52
N GLU A 232 4.78 21.21 -27.79
CA GLU A 232 6.12 21.75 -28.01
C GLU A 232 7.16 21.01 -27.14
N LEU A 233 8.11 20.37 -27.82
CA LEU A 233 9.47 20.05 -27.37
C LEU A 233 9.60 19.57 -25.91
N LEU A 234 9.20 18.33 -25.63
CA LEU A 234 9.88 17.57 -24.58
C LEU A 234 11.24 17.09 -25.13
N PRO A 235 12.34 17.21 -24.37
CA PRO A 235 13.65 16.73 -24.79
C PRO A 235 13.60 15.22 -25.08
N PRO A 236 14.46 14.71 -25.98
CA PRO A 236 14.43 13.31 -26.39
C PRO A 236 14.53 12.38 -25.17
N PRO A 237 13.86 11.22 -25.20
CA PRO A 237 13.91 10.26 -24.11
C PRO A 237 15.37 9.89 -23.84
N GLY A 238 15.79 10.06 -22.58
CA GLY A 238 17.11 9.65 -22.14
C GLY A 238 17.34 8.15 -22.40
N PRO A 239 18.61 7.71 -22.47
CA PRO A 239 18.94 6.32 -22.70
C PRO A 239 18.23 5.42 -21.67
N PRO A 240 17.76 4.22 -22.10
CA PRO A 240 17.08 3.29 -21.21
C PRO A 240 17.98 3.00 -19.98
N PRO A 241 17.39 2.90 -18.77
CA PRO A 241 18.15 2.57 -17.59
C PRO A 241 18.91 1.25 -17.81
N PRO A 242 20.17 1.16 -17.32
CA PRO A 242 20.96 -0.05 -17.49
C PRO A 242 20.20 -1.26 -16.93
N PRO A 243 20.33 -2.44 -17.57
CA PRO A 243 19.69 -3.65 -17.10
C PRO A 243 20.07 -3.90 -15.64
N PHE A 244 19.06 -4.18 -14.80
CA PHE A 244 19.27 -4.51 -13.40
C PHE A 244 20.29 -5.66 -13.31
N PRO A 245 21.28 -5.56 -12.40
CA PRO A 245 22.22 -6.65 -12.19
C PRO A 245 21.44 -7.92 -11.80
N PRO A 246 21.91 -9.11 -12.24
CA PRO A 246 21.24 -10.36 -11.91
C PRO A 246 21.12 -10.50 -10.40
N SER A 247 19.91 -10.87 -9.95
CA SER A 247 19.62 -11.11 -8.55
C SER A 247 20.68 -12.04 -7.94
N PRO A 248 21.23 -11.72 -6.76
CA PRO A 248 22.21 -12.57 -6.10
C PRO A 248 21.61 -13.99 -5.94
N PRO A 249 22.46 -15.04 -6.02
CA PRO A 249 21.99 -16.41 -5.93
C PRO A 249 21.16 -16.62 -4.64
N PRO A 250 20.05 -17.37 -4.72
CA PRO A 250 19.19 -17.60 -3.57
C PRO A 250 20.00 -18.17 -2.42
N LYS A 251 19.91 -17.55 -1.24
CA LYS A 251 20.46 -18.17 -0.03
C LYS A 251 19.80 -19.53 0.16
N PRO A 252 20.54 -20.56 0.60
CA PRO A 252 19.95 -21.85 0.93
C PRO A 252 18.79 -21.65 1.91
N PRO A 253 17.67 -22.39 1.75
CA PRO A 253 16.53 -22.27 2.62
C PRO A 253 16.97 -22.49 4.08
N PRO A 254 16.51 -21.65 5.02
CA PRO A 254 16.82 -21.86 6.42
C PRO A 254 16.35 -23.25 6.85
N PRO A 255 17.07 -23.91 7.78
CA PRO A 255 16.65 -25.21 8.30
C PRO A 255 15.21 -25.13 8.84
N PRO A 256 14.42 -26.20 8.74
CA PRO A 256 13.07 -26.26 9.32
C PRO A 256 13.13 -25.82 10.78
N PRO A 257 12.19 -24.98 11.25
CA PRO A 257 12.19 -24.57 12.66
C PRO A 257 12.11 -25.81 13.54
N GLU A 258 12.99 -25.87 14.55
CA GLU A 258 12.99 -26.96 15.53
C GLU A 258 11.58 -27.09 16.13
N SER A 259 11.05 -28.31 16.10
CA SER A 259 9.73 -28.60 16.66
C SER A 259 9.75 -28.32 18.17
N ILE A 260 8.92 -27.38 18.64
CA ILE A 260 8.78 -27.11 20.07
C ILE A 260 8.42 -28.42 20.79
N PRO A 261 9.19 -28.86 21.79
CA PRO A 261 8.94 -30.09 22.53
C PRO A 261 7.52 -30.13 23.10
N SER A 262 6.87 -31.31 23.09
CA SER A 262 5.51 -31.49 23.62
C SER A 262 5.39 -31.10 25.09
N SER A 263 6.46 -31.32 25.88
CA SER A 263 6.52 -30.92 27.29
C SER A 263 6.40 -29.39 27.49
N CYS A 264 6.79 -28.58 26.50
CA CYS A 264 6.64 -27.13 26.55
C CYS A 264 5.22 -26.66 26.22
N LYS A 265 4.33 -27.55 25.78
CA LYS A 265 2.95 -27.24 25.36
C LYS A 265 1.91 -27.49 26.47
N ILE A 266 2.34 -27.99 27.62
CA ILE A 266 1.49 -28.36 28.75
C ILE A 266 1.94 -27.65 30.03
N SER A 267 0.98 -27.32 30.90
CA SER A 267 1.25 -26.78 32.23
C SER A 267 1.65 -27.87 33.22
N SER A 268 2.08 -27.48 34.43
CA SER A 268 2.35 -28.44 35.52
C SER A 268 1.12 -29.26 35.94
N HIS A 269 -0.08 -28.81 35.60
CA HIS A 269 -1.35 -29.50 35.84
C HIS A 269 -1.84 -30.28 34.61
N ASN A 270 -0.93 -30.58 33.67
CA ASN A 270 -1.21 -31.33 32.44
C ASN A 270 -2.29 -30.69 31.55
N CYS A 271 -2.40 -29.36 31.57
CA CYS A 271 -3.32 -28.61 30.72
C CYS A 271 -2.63 -28.00 29.51
N THR A 272 -3.30 -28.04 28.36
CA THR A 272 -2.79 -27.46 27.12
C THR A 272 -2.60 -25.94 27.24
N CYS A 273 -1.37 -25.49 27.05
CA CYS A 273 -1.02 -24.08 26.97
C CYS A 273 -1.39 -23.51 25.58
N ARG A 274 -1.76 -22.24 25.51
CA ARG A 274 -1.96 -21.52 24.25
C ARG A 274 -0.60 -21.19 23.62
N SER A 275 -0.51 -21.27 22.29
CA SER A 275 0.70 -20.91 21.54
C SER A 275 1.01 -19.41 21.59
N SER A 276 0.02 -18.57 21.89
CA SER A 276 0.20 -17.14 22.14
C SER A 276 -0.79 -16.65 23.20
N TRP A 277 -0.33 -15.74 24.07
CA TRP A 277 -1.16 -15.22 25.16
C TRP A 277 -0.61 -13.91 25.74
N THR A 278 -1.45 -13.21 26.50
CA THR A 278 -1.12 -11.98 27.21
C THR A 278 -1.41 -12.15 28.70
N THR A 279 -0.65 -11.45 29.55
CA THR A 279 -0.94 -11.40 30.99
C THR A 279 -1.57 -10.06 31.34
N ILE A 280 -2.46 -10.05 32.34
CA ILE A 280 -3.01 -8.80 32.91
C ILE A 280 -1.90 -7.96 33.57
N ILE A 281 -0.85 -8.63 34.07
CA ILE A 281 0.30 -8.03 34.77
C ILE A 281 1.18 -7.22 33.80
N SER A 282 1.23 -7.62 32.52
CA SER A 282 2.01 -6.98 31.46
C SER A 282 1.10 -6.60 30.30
N ARG A 283 0.30 -5.52 30.45
CA ARG A 283 -0.69 -5.07 29.44
C ARG A 283 -0.12 -4.82 28.04
N ASN A 284 1.21 -4.77 27.89
CA ASN A 284 1.91 -4.52 26.63
C ASN A 284 2.83 -5.68 26.17
N SER A 285 2.86 -6.81 26.89
CA SER A 285 3.70 -7.96 26.50
C SER A 285 2.83 -9.10 25.98
N VAL A 286 2.96 -9.36 24.68
CA VAL A 286 2.44 -10.57 24.02
C VAL A 286 3.53 -11.62 24.11
N TYR A 287 3.20 -12.78 24.68
CA TYR A 287 4.10 -13.93 24.76
C TYR A 287 3.82 -14.83 23.56
N GLY A 288 4.83 -15.04 22.71
CA GLY A 288 4.74 -15.77 21.44
C GLY A 288 5.02 -17.28 21.54
N HIS A 289 5.06 -17.84 22.74
CA HIS A 289 5.32 -19.26 22.97
C HIS A 289 4.40 -19.83 24.05
N TYR A 290 4.22 -21.15 24.03
CA TYR A 290 3.46 -21.92 25.03
C TYR A 290 3.91 -21.60 26.47
N CYS A 291 4.95 -22.28 26.98
CA CYS A 291 5.60 -21.92 28.24
C CYS A 291 6.63 -20.81 28.03
N SER A 292 6.37 -19.62 28.60
CA SER A 292 7.23 -18.43 28.44
C SER A 292 7.69 -17.84 29.78
N PRO A 293 8.82 -17.12 29.83
CA PRO A 293 9.28 -16.43 31.04
C PRO A 293 8.30 -15.33 31.44
N VAL A 294 7.90 -15.32 32.71
CA VAL A 294 6.97 -14.30 33.25
C VAL A 294 7.76 -13.35 34.15
N PRO A 295 7.57 -12.02 34.03
CA PRO A 295 8.24 -11.06 34.90
C PRO A 295 8.04 -11.39 36.37
N ASN A 296 9.12 -11.35 37.15
CA ASN A 296 9.13 -11.62 38.60
C ASN A 296 8.72 -13.04 39.01
N LYS A 297 8.80 -14.03 38.10
CA LYS A 297 8.62 -15.45 38.41
C LYS A 297 9.87 -16.24 38.01
N PRO A 298 10.39 -17.14 38.88
CA PRO A 298 11.53 -17.98 38.55
C PRO A 298 11.16 -19.11 37.58
N THR A 299 9.87 -19.37 37.38
CA THR A 299 9.33 -20.45 36.56
C THR A 299 8.64 -19.91 35.32
N LEU A 300 8.68 -20.67 34.24
CA LEU A 300 7.87 -20.40 33.06
C LEU A 300 6.39 -20.48 33.41
N GLY A 301 5.57 -19.67 32.73
CA GLY A 301 4.12 -19.74 32.83
C GLY A 301 3.47 -19.82 31.46
N CYS A 302 2.19 -20.14 31.43
CA CYS A 302 1.37 -20.12 30.24
C CYS A 302 -0.08 -19.78 30.56
N VAL A 303 -0.86 -19.40 29.55
CA VAL A 303 -2.33 -19.37 29.65
C VAL A 303 -2.88 -20.66 29.06
N VAL A 304 -3.71 -21.38 29.83
CA VAL A 304 -4.30 -22.65 29.42
C VAL A 304 -5.58 -22.46 28.59
N THR A 305 -5.99 -23.51 27.87
CA THR A 305 -7.25 -23.51 27.11
C THR A 305 -8.47 -23.62 28.03
N PRO A 306 -9.66 -23.15 27.61
CA PRO A 306 -10.89 -23.23 28.42
C PRO A 306 -11.33 -24.66 28.79
N SER A 307 -10.79 -25.67 28.10
CA SER A 307 -11.01 -27.08 28.39
C SER A 307 -10.27 -27.59 29.64
N CYS A 308 -9.36 -26.80 30.20
CA CYS A 308 -8.63 -27.16 31.42
C CYS A 308 -9.53 -26.98 32.65
N PRO A 309 -9.61 -27.96 33.58
CA PRO A 309 -10.44 -27.86 34.78
C PRO A 309 -10.13 -26.63 35.65
N THR A 310 -8.86 -26.20 35.69
CA THR A 310 -8.43 -25.05 36.49
C THR A 310 -8.63 -23.70 35.80
N PHE A 311 -9.17 -23.66 34.57
CA PHE A 311 -9.31 -22.42 33.78
C PHE A 311 -10.22 -21.39 34.47
N LEU A 312 -11.29 -21.85 35.14
CA LEU A 312 -12.23 -20.98 35.84
C LEU A 312 -11.63 -20.35 37.11
N GLU A 313 -10.71 -21.05 37.77
CA GLU A 313 -10.01 -20.55 38.96
C GLU A 313 -8.90 -19.57 38.56
N SER A 314 -8.06 -19.98 37.59
CA SER A 314 -7.03 -19.13 37.03
C SER A 314 -6.65 -19.63 35.62
N PRO A 315 -6.88 -18.82 34.57
CA PRO A 315 -6.44 -19.16 33.22
C PRO A 315 -4.91 -19.16 33.08
N PHE A 316 -4.20 -18.54 34.03
CA PHE A 316 -2.74 -18.57 34.10
C PHE A 316 -2.27 -19.74 34.96
N GLN A 317 -1.34 -20.52 34.43
CA GLN A 317 -0.75 -21.69 35.09
C GLN A 317 0.77 -21.66 34.99
N LEU A 318 1.45 -22.25 35.97
CA LEU A 318 2.89 -22.46 35.90
C LEU A 318 3.19 -23.69 35.03
N CYS A 319 4.30 -23.65 34.33
CA CYS A 319 4.84 -24.80 33.63
C CYS A 319 5.75 -25.62 34.56
N ASP A 320 6.13 -26.82 34.11
CA ASP A 320 7.05 -27.68 34.84
C ASP A 320 8.37 -26.95 35.15
N ARG A 321 8.86 -27.08 36.40
CA ARG A 321 10.07 -26.42 36.91
C ARG A 321 11.35 -26.92 36.25
N THR A 322 11.31 -28.11 35.66
CA THR A 322 12.42 -28.70 34.91
C THR A 322 12.61 -28.02 33.55
N LEU A 323 11.60 -27.30 33.06
CA LEU A 323 11.67 -26.59 31.78
C LEU A 323 12.38 -25.25 31.96
N ASN A 324 13.34 -24.97 31.07
CA ASN A 324 14.03 -23.69 30.99
C ASN A 324 13.62 -22.90 29.74
N ALA A 325 13.83 -21.58 29.77
CA ALA A 325 13.43 -20.69 28.69
C ALA A 325 14.10 -21.05 27.36
N THR A 326 15.37 -21.46 27.41
CA THR A 326 16.16 -21.83 26.23
C THR A 326 15.59 -23.06 25.52
N TYR A 327 15.06 -24.02 26.29
CA TYR A 327 14.46 -25.26 25.81
C TYR A 327 13.06 -25.05 25.21
N CYS A 328 12.25 -24.16 25.78
CA CYS A 328 10.88 -23.92 25.33
C CYS A 328 10.67 -22.75 24.36
N ALA A 329 11.57 -21.76 24.35
CA ALA A 329 11.46 -20.59 23.48
C ALA A 329 12.22 -20.73 22.15
N GLY A 330 12.98 -21.83 21.96
CA GLY A 330 14.01 -21.90 20.93
C GLY A 330 15.12 -20.88 21.22
N THR A 331 16.34 -21.11 20.76
CA THR A 331 17.39 -20.09 20.91
C THR A 331 16.90 -18.77 20.33
N ARG A 332 16.74 -17.77 21.21
CA ARG A 332 16.58 -16.37 20.83
C ARG A 332 17.66 -16.09 19.79
N ALA A 333 17.30 -15.88 18.53
CA ALA A 333 18.26 -15.43 17.53
C ALA A 333 18.87 -14.16 18.10
N THR A 334 20.10 -14.25 18.58
CA THR A 334 20.84 -13.09 19.05
C THR A 334 20.90 -12.15 17.86
N ARG A 335 20.31 -10.97 18.03
CA ARG A 335 20.36 -9.86 17.08
C ARG A 335 21.74 -9.84 16.42
N PRO A 336 21.86 -10.06 15.09
CA PRO A 336 23.16 -9.98 14.45
C PRO A 336 23.74 -8.58 14.74
N PRO A 337 25.04 -8.47 15.05
CA PRO A 337 25.66 -7.18 15.29
C PRO A 337 25.40 -6.28 14.07
N PRO A 338 25.16 -4.98 14.30
CA PRO A 338 24.92 -4.05 13.19
C PRO A 338 26.09 -4.15 12.20
N PRO A 339 25.82 -4.13 10.88
CA PRO A 339 26.89 -4.17 9.89
C PRO A 339 27.88 -3.02 10.16
N PRO A 340 29.19 -3.27 9.99
CA PRO A 340 30.19 -2.23 10.21
C PRO A 340 29.85 -1.02 9.36
N ARG A 341 29.75 0.16 9.98
CA ARG A 341 29.55 1.43 9.27
C ARG A 341 30.66 1.57 8.23
N LEU A 342 30.29 1.48 6.96
CA LEU A 342 31.14 1.94 5.86
C LEU A 342 31.43 3.42 6.12
N ARG A 343 32.70 3.73 6.41
CA ARG A 343 33.16 5.11 6.53
C ARG A 343 33.02 5.75 5.15
N SER A 344 32.19 6.78 5.04
CA SER A 344 32.12 7.61 3.84
C SER A 344 33.52 8.12 3.47
N PRO A 345 33.87 8.18 2.19
CA PRO A 345 35.12 8.79 1.75
C PRO A 345 35.17 10.25 2.23
N LYS A 346 36.27 10.63 2.87
CA LYS A 346 36.51 12.04 3.23
C LYS A 346 36.59 12.86 1.95
N THR A 347 35.67 13.80 1.79
CA THR A 347 35.75 14.86 0.78
C THR A 347 37.05 15.66 0.98
N PRO A 348 37.90 15.85 -0.04
CA PRO A 348 39.11 16.66 0.09
C PRO A 348 38.72 18.13 0.32
N ARG A 349 39.28 18.74 1.39
CA ARG A 349 39.18 20.18 1.62
C ARG A 349 40.01 20.90 0.57
N LEU A 350 39.38 21.79 -0.19
CA LEU A 350 40.08 22.82 -0.96
C LEU A 350 40.87 23.72 0.00
N ALA A 351 42.16 23.86 -0.27
CA ALA A 351 43.03 24.83 0.39
C ALA A 351 42.72 26.24 -0.13
N THR A 352 42.30 27.13 0.75
CA THR A 352 42.22 28.57 0.47
C THR A 352 43.59 29.19 0.74
N THR A 353 44.34 29.49 -0.31
CA THR A 353 45.51 30.36 -0.25
C THR A 353 45.06 31.79 0.07
N ARG A 354 45.55 32.32 1.18
CA ARG A 354 45.43 33.73 1.57
C ARG A 354 46.68 34.44 1.04
N ASN A 355 46.52 35.34 0.07
CA ASN A 355 47.56 36.27 -0.33
C ASN A 355 47.67 37.36 0.74
N ASN A 356 48.89 37.55 1.25
CA ASN A 356 49.45 38.82 1.70
C ASN A 356 50.94 38.81 1.36
#